data_AF-A0A936AGY2-F1
#
_entry.id   AF-A0A936AGY2-F1
#
_cell.length_a   1.000
_cell.length_b   1.000
_cell.length_c   1.000
_cell.angle_alpha   90.00
_cell.angle_beta   90.00
_cell.angle_gamma   90.00
#
_symmetry.space_group_name_H-M   'P 1'
#
loop_
_entity.id
_entity.type
_entity.pdbx_description
1 polymer ?
#
loop_
_entity_poly.entity_id
_entity_poly.type
_entity_poly.pdbx_seq_one_letter_code
_entity_poly.pdbx_strand_id
1 'polypeptide(L)'
;MATINIDELMTDMLSAIKSTVSNHWKEIKDSMQQFLIARKARFELLAELRISGELSQEHFESRLEDEKRIAEAEMQALEVISKAMAQKAANAAIDIFQKAVGAAIKTVL
;
A
#
# COMPACT_ATOMS: atom_id res chain seq x y z
N MET A 1 -15.41 -15.67 -7.07
CA MET A 1 -14.38 -15.26 -6.08
C MET A 1 -14.15 -13.78 -6.31
N ALA A 2 -14.20 -12.94 -5.27
CA ALA A 2 -13.89 -11.52 -5.45
C ALA A 2 -12.41 -11.40 -5.80
N THR A 3 -12.12 -11.13 -7.06
CA THR A 3 -10.77 -10.90 -7.57
C THR A 3 -10.47 -9.41 -7.43
N ILE A 4 -9.55 -9.07 -6.53
CA ILE A 4 -8.99 -7.72 -6.49
C ILE A 4 -8.11 -7.56 -7.74
N ASN A 5 -8.34 -6.50 -8.52
CA ASN A 5 -7.42 -6.11 -9.56
C ASN A 5 -6.19 -5.47 -8.90
N ILE A 6 -5.13 -6.26 -8.70
CA ILE A 6 -3.92 -5.81 -8.02
C ILE A 6 -3.22 -4.68 -8.77
N ASP A 7 -3.31 -4.63 -10.11
CA ASP A 7 -2.69 -3.57 -10.91
C ASP A 7 -3.40 -2.22 -10.73
N GLU A 8 -4.73 -2.24 -10.65
CA GLU A 8 -5.52 -1.05 -10.27
C GLU A 8 -5.18 -0.63 -8.84
N LEU A 9 -5.09 -1.59 -7.91
CA LEU A 9 -4.78 -1.29 -6.51
C LEU A 9 -3.40 -0.64 -6.35
N MET A 10 -2.37 -1.15 -7.03
CA MET A 10 -1.04 -0.54 -7.04
C MET A 10 -1.08 0.88 -7.63
N THR A 11 -1.90 1.10 -8.66
CA THR A 11 -2.08 2.43 -9.27
C THR A 11 -2.74 3.40 -8.29
N ASP A 12 -3.75 2.97 -7.55
CA ASP A 12 -4.44 3.80 -6.56
C ASP A 12 -3.53 4.12 -5.37
N MET A 13 -2.75 3.15 -4.90
CA MET A 13 -1.74 3.36 -3.86
C MET A 13 -0.68 4.37 -4.30
N LEU A 14 -0.18 4.25 -5.54
CA LEU A 14 0.77 5.20 -6.12
C LEU A 14 0.17 6.61 -6.22
N SER A 15 -1.12 6.70 -6.58
CA SER A 15 -1.87 7.97 -6.64
C SER A 15 -2.05 8.61 -5.25
N ALA A 16 -2.28 7.81 -4.21
CA ALA A 16 -2.36 8.26 -2.83
C ALA A 16 -1.01 8.82 -2.32
N ILE A 17 0.09 8.15 -2.66
CA ILE A 17 1.45 8.65 -2.38
C ILE A 17 1.67 9.98 -3.09
N LYS A 18 1.42 10.04 -4.41
CA LYS A 18 1.54 11.26 -5.22
C LYS A 18 0.78 12.44 -4.63
N SER A 19 -0.45 12.22 -4.17
CA SER A 19 -1.28 13.27 -3.59
C SER A 19 -0.69 13.85 -2.30
N THR A 20 0.10 13.04 -1.58
CA THR A 20 0.72 13.42 -0.31
C THR A 20 2.06 14.16 -0.50
N VAL A 21 2.81 13.79 -1.54
CA VAL A 21 4.17 14.28 -1.82
C VAL A 21 4.25 15.08 -3.13
N SER A 22 3.14 15.72 -3.52
CA SER A 22 2.95 16.33 -4.85
C SER A 22 4.09 17.25 -5.28
N ASN A 23 4.67 18.01 -4.34
CA ASN A 23 5.78 18.93 -4.58
C ASN A 23 7.09 18.22 -4.98
N HIS A 24 7.30 16.98 -4.54
CA HIS A 24 8.51 16.17 -4.80
C HIS A 24 8.22 14.98 -5.72
N TRP A 25 7.00 14.90 -6.27
CA TRP A 25 6.54 13.74 -7.01
C TRP A 25 7.45 13.38 -8.20
N LYS A 26 7.92 14.38 -8.94
CA LYS A 26 8.81 14.15 -10.09
C LYS A 26 10.13 13.47 -9.70
N GLU A 27 10.61 13.72 -8.49
CA GLU A 27 11.89 13.22 -7.99
C GLU A 27 11.75 11.79 -7.45
N ILE A 28 10.59 11.46 -6.88
CA ILE A 28 10.39 10.19 -6.18
C ILE A 28 9.56 9.17 -6.96
N LYS A 29 8.88 9.58 -8.03
CA LYS A 29 7.91 8.76 -8.77
C LYS A 29 8.48 7.40 -9.15
N ASP A 30 9.67 7.38 -9.75
CA ASP A 30 10.24 6.15 -10.29
C ASP A 30 10.62 5.18 -9.16
N SER A 31 11.21 5.68 -8.08
CA SER A 31 11.50 4.89 -6.87
C SER A 31 10.22 4.31 -6.27
N MET A 32 9.15 5.12 -6.15
CA MET A 32 7.88 4.67 -5.59
C MET A 32 7.14 3.67 -6.47
N GLN A 33 7.22 3.86 -7.80
CA GLN A 33 6.69 2.91 -8.75
C GLN A 33 7.43 1.57 -8.68
N GLN A 34 8.78 1.59 -8.64
CA GLN A 34 9.56 0.36 -8.49
C GLN A 34 9.32 -0.34 -7.16
N PHE A 35 9.21 0.42 -6.06
CA PHE A 35 8.89 -0.11 -4.75
C PHE A 35 7.55 -0.87 -4.75
N LEU A 36 6.50 -0.27 -5.30
CA LEU A 36 5.18 -0.90 -5.38
C LEU A 36 5.19 -2.12 -6.31
N ILE A 37 5.89 -2.06 -7.44
CA ILE A 37 6.05 -3.23 -8.33
C ILE A 37 6.76 -4.38 -7.60
N ALA A 38 7.85 -4.09 -6.87
CA ALA A 38 8.59 -5.09 -6.10
C ALA A 38 7.73 -5.73 -4.99
N ARG A 39 6.75 -4.99 -4.45
CA ARG A 39 5.84 -5.47 -3.42
C ARG A 39 4.50 -5.98 -3.94
N LYS A 40 4.26 -5.93 -5.25
CA LYS A 40 2.99 -6.35 -5.86
C LYS A 40 2.56 -7.76 -5.40
N ALA A 41 3.45 -8.74 -5.55
CA ALA A 41 3.19 -10.13 -5.16
C ALA A 41 2.92 -10.29 -3.66
N ARG A 42 3.54 -9.44 -2.83
CA ARG A 42 3.33 -9.43 -1.38
C ARG A 42 1.94 -8.90 -1.03
N PHE A 43 1.51 -7.81 -1.65
CA PHE A 43 0.17 -7.25 -1.46
C PHE A 43 -0.93 -8.18 -1.99
N GLU A 44 -0.69 -8.82 -3.12
CA GLU A 44 -1.57 -9.85 -3.69
C GLU A 44 -1.78 -11.00 -2.70
N LEU A 45 -0.69 -11.58 -2.18
CA LEU A 45 -0.77 -12.64 -1.18
C LEU A 45 -1.52 -12.21 0.10
N LEU A 46 -1.24 -11.01 0.62
CA LEU A 46 -1.93 -10.50 1.82
C LEU A 46 -3.43 -10.31 1.58
N ALA A 47 -3.81 -9.83 0.40
CA ALA A 47 -5.20 -9.69 0.00
C ALA A 47 -5.89 -11.07 -0.12
N GLU A 48 -5.27 -12.02 -0.81
CA GLU A 48 -5.79 -13.38 -0.99
C GLU A 48 -6.02 -14.07 0.36
N LEU A 49 -5.01 -14.10 1.23
CA LEU A 49 -5.12 -14.75 2.55
C LEU A 49 -6.18 -14.10 3.43
N ARG A 50 -6.35 -12.77 3.31
CA ARG A 50 -7.35 -12.04 4.10
C ARG A 50 -8.77 -12.25 3.56
N ILE A 51 -8.95 -12.38 2.24
CA ILE A 51 -10.23 -12.68 1.59
C ILE A 51 -10.63 -14.14 1.80
N SER A 52 -9.67 -15.08 1.74
CA SER A 52 -9.93 -16.50 2.00
C SER A 52 -10.24 -16.79 3.47
N GLY A 53 -9.92 -15.86 4.37
CA GLY A 53 -10.11 -16.00 5.81
C GLY A 53 -8.98 -16.78 6.51
N GLU A 54 -7.94 -17.19 5.77
CA GLU A 54 -6.73 -17.81 6.33
C GLU A 54 -5.93 -16.83 7.20
N LEU A 55 -6.05 -15.53 6.93
CA LEU A 55 -5.43 -14.46 7.71
C LEU A 55 -6.49 -13.73 8.53
N SER A 56 -6.37 -13.81 9.87
CA SER A 56 -7.22 -13.06 10.78
C SER A 56 -7.04 -11.54 10.60
N GLN A 57 -8.04 -10.75 11.00
CA GLN A 57 -7.96 -9.29 10.93
C GLN A 57 -6.77 -8.73 11.71
N GLU A 58 -6.51 -9.26 12.91
CA GLU A 58 -5.40 -8.84 13.76
C GLU A 58 -4.05 -9.09 13.09
N HIS A 59 -3.85 -10.29 12.53
CA HIS A 59 -2.62 -10.60 11.81
C HIS A 59 -2.50 -9.76 10.53
N PHE A 60 -3.59 -9.53 9.81
CA PHE A 60 -3.60 -8.66 8.64
C PHE A 60 -3.16 -7.24 8.97
N GLU A 61 -3.72 -6.63 10.01
CA GLU A 61 -3.32 -5.30 10.49
C GLU A 61 -1.85 -5.26 10.91
N SER A 62 -1.38 -6.28 11.65
CA SER A 62 0.05 -6.39 12.00
C SER A 62 0.95 -6.42 10.77
N ARG A 63 0.56 -7.14 9.71
CA ARG A 63 1.33 -7.20 8.46
C ARG A 63 1.28 -5.88 7.71
N LEU A 64 0.14 -5.20 7.69
CA LEU A 64 0.04 -3.88 7.09
C LEU A 64 0.88 -2.84 7.81
N GLU A 65 0.97 -2.90 9.13
CA GLU A 65 1.87 -2.03 9.90
C GLU A 65 3.35 -2.29 9.55
N ASP A 66 3.74 -3.54 9.31
CA ASP A 66 5.08 -3.85 8.79
C ASP A 66 5.29 -3.25 7.39
N GLU A 67 4.36 -3.47 6.45
CA GLU A 67 4.45 -2.92 5.08
C GLU A 67 4.50 -1.39 5.10
N LYS A 68 3.74 -0.76 6.01
CA LYS A 68 3.74 0.68 6.24
C LYS A 68 5.11 1.18 6.69
N ARG A 69 5.71 0.56 7.71
CA ARG A 69 7.05 0.93 8.19
C ARG A 69 8.10 0.79 7.11
N ILE A 70 7.97 -0.21 6.25
CA ILE A 70 8.90 -0.38 5.14
C ILE A 70 8.69 0.70 4.06
N ALA A 71 7.45 1.05 3.73
CA ALA A 71 7.16 2.17 2.83
C ALA A 71 7.66 3.51 3.40
N GLU A 72 7.52 3.73 4.70
CA GLU A 72 8.09 4.88 5.39
C GLU A 72 9.61 4.90 5.25
N ALA A 73 10.29 3.79 5.53
CA ALA A 73 11.74 3.69 5.44
C ALA A 73 12.26 3.92 4.02
N GLU A 74 11.59 3.37 3.00
CA GLU A 74 11.93 3.59 1.60
C GLU A 74 11.81 5.07 1.23
N MET A 75 10.72 5.71 1.63
CA MET A 75 10.50 7.14 1.37
C MET A 75 11.50 8.01 2.13
N GLN A 76 11.85 7.65 3.37
CA GLN A 76 12.83 8.39 4.17
C GLN A 76 14.27 8.28 3.63
N ALA A 77 14.57 7.23 2.86
CA ALA A 77 15.83 7.13 2.14
C ALA A 77 15.95 8.20 1.03
N LEU A 78 14.83 8.80 0.61
CA LEU A 78 14.80 9.90 -0.34
C LEU A 78 15.03 11.22 0.42
N GLU A 79 16.15 11.89 0.15
CA GLU A 79 16.58 13.11 0.87
C GLU A 79 15.52 14.24 0.87
N VAL A 80 14.66 14.27 -0.15
CA VAL A 80 13.62 15.29 -0.33
C VAL A 80 12.33 15.01 0.47
N ILE A 81 12.22 13.83 1.08
CA ILE A 81 11.03 13.43 1.83
C ILE A 81 11.29 13.51 3.33
N SER A 82 10.61 14.46 3.99
CA SER A 82 10.60 14.53 5.45
C SER A 82 9.89 13.30 6.04
N LYS A 83 10.27 12.93 7.27
CA LYS A 83 9.61 11.85 8.03
C LYS A 83 8.08 11.99 8.07
N ALA A 84 7.58 13.20 8.26
CA ALA A 84 6.13 13.46 8.32
C ALA A 84 5.44 13.22 6.95
N MET A 85 6.12 13.54 5.85
CA MET A 85 5.61 13.25 4.50
C MET A 85 5.63 11.75 4.21
N ALA A 86 6.72 11.06 4.55
CA ALA A 86 6.83 9.61 4.42
C ALA A 86 5.70 8.89 5.19
N GLN A 87 5.49 9.27 6.45
CA GLN A 87 4.40 8.71 7.27
C GLN A 87 3.03 8.94 6.66
N LYS A 88 2.74 10.18 6.21
CA LYS A 88 1.45 10.47 5.56
C LYS A 88 1.26 9.65 4.28
N ALA A 89 2.30 9.50 3.48
CA ALA A 89 2.21 8.83 2.19
C ALA A 89 2.06 7.32 2.36
N ALA A 90 2.81 6.71 3.29
CA ALA A 90 2.67 5.31 3.66
C ALA A 90 1.28 5.02 4.23
N ASN A 91 0.77 5.85 5.14
CA ASN A 91 -0.60 5.73 5.65
C ASN A 91 -1.62 5.81 4.50
N ALA A 92 -1.51 6.79 3.62
CA ALA A 92 -2.44 6.97 2.50
C ALA A 92 -2.45 5.77 1.55
N ALA A 93 -1.28 5.17 1.27
CA ALA A 93 -1.18 3.96 0.45
C ALA A 93 -1.84 2.76 1.14
N ILE A 94 -1.55 2.53 2.42
CA ILE A 94 -2.08 1.39 3.17
C ILE A 94 -3.59 1.50 3.39
N ASP A 95 -4.11 2.72 3.59
CA ASP A 95 -5.56 2.97 3.68
C ASP A 95 -6.29 2.55 2.41
N ILE A 96 -5.71 2.82 1.23
CA ILE A 96 -6.28 2.37 -0.05
C ILE A 96 -6.29 0.85 -0.13
N PHE A 97 -5.19 0.20 0.24
CA PHE A 97 -5.09 -1.26 0.28
C PHE A 97 -6.14 -1.88 1.22
N GLN A 98 -6.24 -1.39 2.45
CA GLN A 98 -7.19 -1.89 3.43
C GLN A 98 -8.64 -1.68 3.00
N LYS A 99 -8.96 -0.54 2.37
CA LYS A 99 -10.30 -0.28 1.81
C LYS A 99 -10.63 -1.25 0.67
N ALA A 100 -9.70 -1.52 -0.23
CA ALA A 100 -9.90 -2.45 -1.34
C ALA A 100 -10.13 -3.88 -0.83
N VAL A 101 -9.31 -4.36 0.12
CA VAL A 101 -9.48 -5.67 0.75
C VAL A 101 -10.80 -5.75 1.52
N GLY A 102 -11.14 -4.73 2.30
CA GLY A 102 -12.40 -4.65 3.03
C GLY A 102 -13.63 -4.64 2.12
N ALA A 103 -13.54 -3.96 0.97
CA ALA A 103 -14.60 -3.97 -0.05
C ALA A 103 -14.77 -5.35 -0.67
N ALA A 104 -13.67 -6.03 -1.02
CA ALA A 104 -13.69 -7.37 -1.60
C ALA A 104 -14.30 -8.42 -0.65
N ILE A 105 -14.03 -8.31 0.66
CA ILE A 105 -14.64 -9.19 1.67
C ILE A 105 -16.16 -8.99 1.72
N LYS A 106 -16.64 -7.74 1.65
CA LYS A 106 -18.08 -7.43 1.68
C LYS A 106 -18.83 -7.95 0.45
N THR A 107 -18.17 -8.15 -0.68
CA THR A 107 -18.76 -8.76 -1.88
C THR A 107 -18.74 -10.29 -1.85
N VAL A 108 -17.98 -10.90 -0.94
CA VAL A 108 -17.89 -12.36 -0.76
C VAL A 108 -18.84 -12.88 0.33
N LEU A 109 -19.07 -12.09 1.38
CA LEU A 109 -20.05 -12.35 2.46
C LEU A 109 -21.47 -12.00 2.03
#